data_AF-A1T0K8-F1
#
_entry.id   AF-A1T0K8-F1
#
_cell.length_a   1.000
_cell.length_b   1.000
_cell.length_c   1.000
_cell.angle_alpha   90.00
_cell.angle_beta   90.00
_cell.angle_gamma   90.00
#
_symmetry.space_group_name_H-M   'P 1'
#
loop_
_entity.id
_entity.type
_entity.pdbx_description
1 polymer ?
#
loop_
_entity_poly.entity_id
_entity_poly.type
_entity_poly.pdbx_seq_one_letter_code
_entity_poly.pdbx_strand_id
1 'polypeptide(L)'
;MSGRNLVKNDIYQTIKVIEKHKEHSLLSSVASARQSVEQINSSIESINSILNTPANNDQLHKIISQNNNDYKNLISHVSSNLQKEYINHNNELSRREFHLSRQAARSKLVELFIDQKQQALRKKKAERDQSRLADLISITRKKSIFT
;
A
#
# COMPACT_ATOMS: atom_id res chain seq x y z
N MET A 1 29.21 29.24 12.08
CA MET A 1 27.85 28.84 12.49
C MET A 1 27.10 28.20 11.32
N SER A 2 27.08 26.87 11.20
CA SER A 2 26.48 26.17 10.03
C SER A 2 25.59 24.95 10.37
N GLY A 3 25.34 24.67 11.65
CA GLY A 3 24.64 23.45 12.08
C GLY A 3 23.10 23.47 11.96
N ARG A 4 22.47 24.65 11.92
CA ARG A 4 20.98 24.74 11.98
C ARG A 4 20.26 24.43 10.66
N ASN A 5 20.98 24.46 9.52
CA ASN A 5 20.40 24.16 8.21
C ASN A 5 20.45 22.67 7.84
N LEU A 6 21.33 21.88 8.47
CA LEU A 6 21.41 20.43 8.25
C LEU A 6 20.25 19.69 8.95
N VAL A 7 19.98 20.02 10.22
CA VAL A 7 18.94 19.34 11.04
C VAL A 7 17.53 19.50 10.47
N LYS A 8 17.21 20.62 9.81
CA LYS A 8 15.86 20.87 9.26
C LYS A 8 15.60 20.12 7.94
N ASN A 9 16.63 19.81 7.16
CA ASN A 9 16.47 19.00 5.96
C ASN A 9 16.21 17.52 6.35
N ASP A 10 16.79 17.12 7.48
CA ASP A 10 16.67 15.77 8.04
C ASP A 10 15.25 15.40 8.46
N ILE A 11 14.50 16.33 9.09
CA ILE A 11 13.13 16.06 9.56
C ILE A 11 12.18 15.76 8.40
N TYR A 12 12.28 16.51 7.29
CA TYR A 12 11.41 16.29 6.14
C TYR A 12 11.70 14.96 5.44
N GLN A 13 12.98 14.62 5.28
CA GLN A 13 13.38 13.31 4.74
C GLN A 13 12.96 12.17 5.68
N THR A 14 13.11 12.36 6.99
CA THR A 14 12.66 11.39 8.00
C THR A 14 11.15 11.15 7.89
N ILE A 15 10.33 12.21 7.80
CA ILE A 15 8.88 12.07 7.63
C ILE A 15 8.56 11.33 6.31
N LYS A 16 9.24 11.67 5.21
CA LYS A 16 9.05 10.97 3.93
C LYS A 16 9.36 9.48 4.03
N VAL A 17 10.47 9.12 4.66
CA VAL A 17 10.87 7.71 4.90
C VAL A 17 9.85 6.99 5.77
N ILE A 18 9.38 7.62 6.87
CA ILE A 18 8.38 7.05 7.76
C ILE A 18 7.07 6.76 7.02
N GLU A 19 6.57 7.72 6.23
CA GLU A 19 5.31 7.56 5.50
C GLU A 19 5.42 6.49 4.40
N LYS A 20 6.57 6.41 3.71
CA LYS A 20 6.86 5.33 2.76
C LYS A 20 6.99 3.96 3.42
N HIS A 21 7.58 3.89 4.61
CA HIS A 21 7.65 2.63 5.36
C HIS A 21 6.26 2.14 5.78
N LYS A 22 5.38 3.03 6.25
CA LYS A 22 3.99 2.70 6.57
C LYS A 22 3.23 2.21 5.34
N GLU A 23 3.39 2.88 4.21
CA GLU A 23 2.81 2.48 2.92
C GLU A 23 3.27 1.08 2.51
N HIS A 24 4.56 0.79 2.63
CA HIS A 24 5.13 -0.51 2.31
C HIS A 24 4.63 -1.62 3.26
N SER A 25 4.55 -1.35 4.56
CA SER A 25 4.00 -2.29 5.54
C SER A 25 2.54 -2.64 5.24
N LEU A 26 1.71 -1.66 4.89
CA LEU A 26 0.33 -1.89 4.46
C LEU A 26 0.26 -2.66 3.14
N LEU A 27 1.14 -2.39 2.20
CA LEU A 27 1.21 -3.11 0.93
C LEU A 27 1.53 -4.59 1.13
N SER A 28 2.49 -4.90 2.01
CA SER A 28 2.77 -6.28 2.42
C SER A 28 1.55 -6.94 3.08
N SER A 29 0.85 -6.21 3.96
CA SER A 29 -0.36 -6.72 4.64
C SER A 29 -1.51 -7.01 3.67
N VAL A 30 -1.71 -6.17 2.65
CA VAL A 30 -2.68 -6.40 1.57
C VAL A 30 -2.28 -7.61 0.74
N ALA A 31 -1.00 -7.74 0.37
CA ALA A 31 -0.52 -8.89 -0.41
C ALA A 31 -0.76 -10.21 0.32
N SER A 32 -0.45 -10.29 1.61
CA SER A 32 -0.74 -11.49 2.42
C SER A 32 -2.24 -11.77 2.53
N ALA A 33 -3.08 -10.74 2.70
CA ALA A 33 -4.53 -10.91 2.74
C ALA A 33 -5.10 -11.44 1.42
N ARG A 34 -4.60 -10.94 0.27
CA ARG A 34 -4.97 -11.45 -1.06
C ARG A 34 -4.63 -12.93 -1.22
N GLN A 35 -3.43 -13.33 -0.77
CA GLN A 35 -3.02 -14.72 -0.80
C GLN A 35 -3.96 -15.63 0.02
N SER A 36 -4.38 -15.18 1.20
CA SER A 36 -5.36 -15.93 2.01
C SER A 36 -6.71 -16.07 1.30
N VAL A 37 -7.22 -15.00 0.67
CA VAL A 37 -8.46 -15.05 -0.11
C VAL A 37 -8.35 -16.03 -1.28
N GLU A 38 -7.23 -16.00 -2.00
CA GLU A 38 -6.96 -16.90 -3.13
C GLU A 38 -6.89 -18.37 -2.69
N GLN A 39 -6.24 -18.66 -1.56
CA GLN A 39 -6.20 -20.01 -0.99
C GLN A 39 -7.61 -20.52 -0.63
N ILE A 40 -8.44 -19.69 0.01
CA ILE A 40 -9.82 -20.06 0.33
C ILE A 40 -10.62 -20.29 -0.96
N ASN A 41 -10.46 -19.42 -1.96
CA ASN A 41 -11.15 -19.58 -3.24
C ASN A 41 -10.77 -20.90 -3.93
N SER A 42 -9.48 -21.25 -3.97
CA SER A 42 -9.02 -22.53 -4.54
C SER A 42 -9.57 -23.76 -3.78
N SER A 43 -9.76 -23.63 -2.47
CA SER A 43 -10.36 -24.68 -1.63
C SER A 43 -11.84 -24.85 -1.93
N ILE A 44 -12.57 -23.74 -2.15
CA ILE A 44 -13.99 -23.76 -2.57
C ILE A 44 -14.13 -24.40 -3.95
N GLU A 45 -13.28 -24.04 -4.91
CA GLU A 45 -13.28 -24.64 -6.26
C GLU A 45 -13.04 -26.16 -6.21
N SER A 46 -12.07 -26.59 -5.39
CA SER A 46 -11.78 -28.01 -5.18
C SER A 46 -12.97 -28.78 -4.61
N ILE A 47 -13.65 -28.21 -3.60
CA ILE A 47 -14.85 -28.84 -3.01
C ILE A 47 -16.01 -28.89 -4.01
N ASN A 48 -16.21 -27.82 -4.77
CA ASN A 48 -17.25 -27.79 -5.80
C ASN A 48 -16.98 -28.84 -6.88
N SER A 49 -15.72 -29.07 -7.25
CA SER A 49 -15.34 -30.16 -8.18
C SER A 49 -15.70 -31.54 -7.62
N ILE A 50 -15.41 -31.80 -6.34
CA ILE A 50 -15.77 -33.06 -5.65
C ILE A 50 -17.29 -33.25 -5.64
N LEU A 51 -18.05 -32.21 -5.26
CA LEU A 51 -19.52 -32.27 -5.20
C LEU A 51 -20.18 -32.52 -6.56
N ASN A 52 -19.59 -32.03 -7.64
CA ASN A 52 -20.11 -32.15 -8.99
C ASN A 52 -19.63 -33.41 -9.74
N THR A 53 -18.78 -34.24 -9.13
CA THR A 53 -18.29 -35.47 -9.76
C THR A 53 -19.41 -36.52 -9.83
N PRO A 54 -19.75 -37.05 -11.02
CA PRO A 54 -20.84 -38.01 -11.16
C PRO A 54 -20.50 -39.34 -10.45
N ALA A 55 -21.45 -39.83 -9.64
CA ALA A 55 -21.31 -41.08 -8.89
C ALA A 55 -21.53 -42.29 -9.82
N ASN A 56 -20.48 -42.74 -10.50
CA ASN A 56 -20.49 -43.98 -11.28
C ASN A 56 -20.20 -45.19 -10.39
N ASN A 57 -21.22 -45.82 -9.80
CA ASN A 57 -21.21 -47.27 -9.53
C ASN A 57 -22.57 -47.80 -9.03
N ASP A 58 -23.17 -48.70 -9.81
CA ASP A 58 -24.57 -49.12 -9.67
C ASP A 58 -24.84 -50.30 -8.72
N GLN A 59 -23.83 -50.87 -8.04
CA GLN A 59 -23.99 -52.14 -7.32
C GLN A 59 -24.03 -52.06 -5.77
N LEU A 60 -23.90 -50.87 -5.17
CA LEU A 60 -23.81 -50.69 -3.72
C LEU A 60 -24.83 -49.66 -3.16
N HIS A 61 -25.92 -49.41 -3.87
CA HIS A 61 -26.78 -48.22 -3.78
C HIS A 61 -27.50 -47.93 -2.44
N LYS A 62 -27.69 -48.88 -1.51
CA LYS A 62 -28.42 -48.59 -0.25
C LYS A 62 -27.54 -48.14 0.91
N ILE A 63 -26.43 -48.84 1.16
CA ILE A 63 -25.46 -48.44 2.20
C ILE A 63 -24.62 -47.26 1.70
N ILE A 64 -24.33 -47.23 0.40
CA ILE A 64 -23.67 -46.07 -0.22
C ILE A 64 -24.60 -44.87 -0.31
N SER A 65 -25.93 -45.00 -0.49
CA SER A 65 -26.78 -43.79 -0.55
C SER A 65 -26.90 -43.05 0.79
N GLN A 66 -27.00 -43.77 1.92
CA GLN A 66 -26.96 -43.14 3.25
C GLN A 66 -25.59 -42.55 3.56
N ASN A 67 -24.50 -43.30 3.37
CA ASN A 67 -23.15 -42.77 3.54
C ASN A 67 -22.88 -41.59 2.59
N ASN A 68 -23.32 -41.66 1.32
CA ASN A 68 -23.19 -40.55 0.38
C ASN A 68 -24.00 -39.33 0.80
N ASN A 69 -25.15 -39.50 1.46
CA ASN A 69 -25.92 -38.38 1.98
C ASN A 69 -25.19 -37.71 3.14
N ASP A 70 -24.62 -38.50 4.06
CA ASP A 70 -23.84 -37.98 5.19
C ASP A 70 -22.55 -37.30 4.70
N TYR A 71 -21.85 -37.87 3.71
CA TYR A 71 -20.69 -37.24 3.08
C TYR A 71 -21.07 -35.97 2.32
N LYS A 72 -22.19 -35.97 1.56
CA LYS A 72 -22.66 -34.75 0.89
C LYS A 72 -23.04 -33.67 1.88
N ASN A 73 -23.69 -34.01 2.99
CA ASN A 73 -24.03 -33.08 4.05
C ASN A 73 -22.77 -32.51 4.71
N LEU A 74 -21.77 -33.35 5.00
CA LEU A 74 -20.49 -32.92 5.55
C LEU A 74 -19.76 -31.96 4.59
N ILE A 75 -19.65 -32.34 3.31
CA ILE A 75 -18.98 -31.51 2.29
C ILE A 75 -19.74 -30.20 2.07
N SER A 76 -21.07 -30.22 2.09
CA SER A 76 -21.91 -29.02 2.01
C SER A 76 -21.70 -28.09 3.22
N HIS A 77 -21.61 -28.65 4.43
CA HIS A 77 -21.27 -27.88 5.64
C HIS A 77 -19.88 -27.25 5.57
N VAL A 78 -18.87 -28.01 5.11
CA VAL A 78 -17.50 -27.50 4.91
C VAL A 78 -17.51 -26.39 3.86
N SER A 79 -18.22 -26.58 2.74
CA SER A 79 -18.37 -25.56 1.69
C SER A 79 -19.00 -24.27 2.22
N SER A 80 -20.09 -24.38 3.00
CA SER A 80 -20.75 -23.22 3.61
C SER A 80 -19.85 -22.47 4.58
N ASN A 81 -19.05 -23.20 5.39
CA ASN A 81 -18.09 -22.58 6.30
C ASN A 81 -16.98 -21.85 5.54
N LEU A 82 -16.42 -22.46 4.50
CA LEU A 82 -15.42 -21.83 3.65
C LEU A 82 -15.96 -20.60 2.91
N GLN A 83 -17.21 -20.61 2.47
CA GLN A 83 -17.86 -19.43 1.89
C GLN A 83 -17.96 -18.28 2.90
N LYS A 84 -18.29 -18.56 4.17
CA LYS A 84 -18.30 -17.54 5.23
C LYS A 84 -16.89 -17.00 5.49
N GLU A 85 -15.89 -17.87 5.55
CA GLU A 85 -14.49 -17.46 5.68
C GLU A 85 -14.04 -16.60 4.50
N TYR A 86 -14.38 -16.99 3.27
CA TYR A 86 -14.12 -16.20 2.06
C TYR A 86 -14.69 -14.78 2.17
N ILE A 87 -15.97 -14.66 2.57
CA ILE A 87 -16.62 -13.35 2.77
C ILE A 87 -15.87 -12.53 3.84
N ASN A 88 -15.52 -13.14 4.97
CA ASN A 88 -14.81 -12.46 6.05
C ASN A 88 -13.42 -11.97 5.62
N HIS A 89 -12.65 -12.83 4.96
CA HIS A 89 -11.32 -12.51 4.46
C HIS A 89 -11.37 -11.47 3.34
N ASN A 90 -12.39 -11.50 2.47
CA ASN A 90 -12.57 -10.52 1.41
C ASN A 90 -12.98 -9.14 1.96
N ASN A 91 -13.82 -9.10 3.00
CA ASN A 91 -14.16 -7.87 3.72
C ASN A 91 -12.92 -7.27 4.41
N GLU A 92 -12.10 -8.11 5.03
CA GLU A 92 -10.84 -7.68 5.65
C GLU A 92 -9.82 -7.19 4.60
N LEU A 93 -9.71 -7.87 3.45
CA LEU A 93 -8.92 -7.41 2.32
C LEU A 93 -9.36 -6.03 1.85
N SER A 94 -10.67 -5.83 1.66
CA SER A 94 -11.25 -4.55 1.25
C SER A 94 -10.91 -3.42 2.24
N ARG A 95 -10.96 -3.71 3.55
CA ARG A 95 -10.55 -2.75 4.59
C ARG A 95 -9.07 -2.40 4.49
N ARG A 96 -8.20 -3.39 4.30
CA ARG A 96 -6.76 -3.17 4.16
C ARG A 96 -6.42 -2.37 2.89
N GLU A 97 -7.08 -2.65 1.78
CA GLU A 97 -6.93 -1.89 0.54
C GLU A 97 -7.35 -0.43 0.70
N PHE A 98 -8.46 -0.19 1.42
CA PHE A 98 -8.86 1.16 1.79
C PHE A 98 -7.80 1.89 2.62
N HIS A 99 -7.24 1.24 3.64
CA HIS A 99 -6.16 1.81 4.46
C HIS A 99 -4.89 2.08 3.65
N LEU A 100 -4.51 1.18 2.75
CA LEU A 100 -3.36 1.37 1.84
C LEU A 100 -3.59 2.58 0.93
N SER A 101 -4.77 2.69 0.29
CA SER A 101 -5.12 3.82 -0.56
C SER A 101 -5.03 5.15 0.19
N ARG A 102 -5.59 5.19 1.40
CA ARG A 102 -5.51 6.37 2.27
C ARG A 102 -4.08 6.72 2.65
N GLN A 103 -3.23 5.73 2.97
CA GLN A 103 -1.83 5.96 3.30
C GLN A 103 -1.02 6.42 2.08
N ALA A 104 -1.24 5.85 0.91
CA ALA A 104 -0.59 6.26 -0.33
C ALA A 104 -0.92 7.72 -0.69
N ALA A 105 -2.19 8.12 -0.54
CA ALA A 105 -2.60 9.52 -0.70
C ALA A 105 -1.87 10.45 0.28
N ARG A 106 -1.74 10.03 1.54
CA ARG A 106 -1.00 10.78 2.58
C ARG A 106 0.49 10.90 2.26
N SER A 107 1.15 9.81 1.85
CA SER A 107 2.54 9.82 1.38
C SER A 107 2.74 10.84 0.25
N LYS A 108 1.84 10.84 -0.74
CA LYS A 108 1.88 11.75 -1.88
C LYS A 108 1.71 13.21 -1.46
N LEU A 109 0.79 13.50 -0.54
CA LEU A 109 0.64 14.85 0.02
C LEU A 109 1.91 15.32 0.71
N VAL A 110 2.54 14.47 1.52
CA VAL A 110 3.81 14.77 2.20
C VAL A 110 4.92 15.08 1.18
N GLU A 111 5.03 14.28 0.12
CA GLU A 111 5.99 14.54 -0.98
C GLU A 111 5.76 15.91 -1.62
N LEU A 112 4.51 16.24 -1.97
CA LEU A 112 4.17 17.55 -2.54
C LEU A 112 4.53 18.71 -1.62
N PHE A 113 4.24 18.60 -0.32
CA PHE A 113 4.59 19.63 0.66
C PHE A 113 6.11 19.83 0.78
N ILE A 114 6.88 18.74 0.76
CA ILE A 114 8.34 18.80 0.81
C ILE A 114 8.89 19.46 -0.46
N ASP A 115 8.39 19.08 -1.63
CA ASP A 115 8.83 19.62 -2.91
C ASP A 115 8.54 21.13 -3.02
N GLN A 116 7.33 21.57 -2.65
CA GLN A 116 6.97 22.99 -2.58
C GLN A 116 7.93 23.76 -1.66
N LYS A 117 8.27 23.20 -0.50
CA LYS A 117 9.19 23.83 0.44
C LYS A 117 10.61 23.92 -0.12
N GLN A 118 11.09 22.86 -0.78
CA GLN A 118 12.40 22.89 -1.44
C GLN A 118 12.45 23.91 -2.57
N GLN A 119 11.39 24.02 -3.37
CA GLN A 119 11.29 25.02 -4.43
C GLN A 119 11.32 26.44 -3.86
N ALA A 120 10.56 26.72 -2.79
CA ALA A 120 10.58 28.01 -2.11
C ALA A 120 11.97 28.36 -1.55
N LEU A 121 12.68 27.38 -0.98
CA LEU A 121 14.06 27.56 -0.50
C LEU A 121 15.04 27.87 -1.64
N ARG A 122 14.94 27.17 -2.77
CA ARG A 122 15.76 27.42 -3.97
C ARG A 122 15.50 28.82 -4.52
N LYS A 123 14.24 29.24 -4.62
CA LYS A 123 13.85 30.58 -5.07
C LYS A 123 14.43 31.67 -4.16
N LYS A 124 14.24 31.55 -2.85
CA LYS A 124 14.79 32.50 -1.86
C LYS A 124 16.31 32.58 -1.88
N LYS A 125 17.00 31.46 -2.15
CA LYS A 125 18.45 31.44 -2.31
C LYS A 125 18.86 32.20 -3.58
N ALA A 126 18.20 31.93 -4.72
CA ALA A 126 18.46 32.62 -5.97
C ALA A 126 18.25 34.14 -5.86
N GLU A 127 17.17 34.58 -5.22
CA GLU A 127 16.89 36.00 -4.97
C GLU A 127 18.00 36.68 -4.13
N ARG A 128 18.49 35.98 -3.10
CA ARG A 128 19.61 36.48 -2.27
C ARG A 128 20.92 36.57 -3.04
N ASP A 129 21.22 35.56 -3.85
CA ASP A 129 22.45 35.51 -4.65
C ASP A 129 22.41 36.60 -5.74
N GLN A 130 21.25 36.83 -6.37
CA GLN A 130 21.03 37.95 -7.31
C GLN A 130 21.21 39.31 -6.63
N SER A 131 20.64 39.52 -5.44
CA SER A 131 20.81 40.76 -4.68
C SER A 131 22.29 41.03 -4.38
N ARG A 132 23.03 40.00 -3.92
CA ARG A 132 24.47 40.11 -3.64
C ARG A 132 25.29 40.43 -4.90
N LEU A 133 24.95 39.81 -6.03
CA LEU A 133 25.62 40.12 -7.30
C LEU A 133 25.35 41.56 -7.73
N ALA A 134 24.11 42.05 -7.59
CA ALA A 134 23.77 43.45 -7.88
C ALA A 134 24.56 44.42 -6.99
N ASP A 135 24.66 44.14 -5.69
CA ASP A 135 25.44 44.94 -4.73
C ASP A 135 26.94 44.96 -5.11
N LEU A 136 27.52 43.81 -5.46
CA LEU A 136 28.92 43.71 -5.88
C LEU A 136 29.19 44.48 -7.17
N ILE A 137 28.30 44.40 -8.16
CA ILE A 137 28.41 45.17 -9.41
C ILE A 137 28.34 46.67 -9.11
N SER A 138 27.44 47.09 -8.24
CA SER A 138 27.28 48.49 -7.81
C SER A 138 28.54 49.04 -7.14
N ILE A 139 29.13 48.29 -6.21
CA ILE A 139 30.38 48.65 -5.54
C ILE A 139 31.55 48.73 -6.54
N THR A 140 31.63 47.78 -7.46
CA THR A 140 32.72 47.72 -8.45
C THR A 140 32.64 48.87 -9.44
N ARG A 141 31.42 49.22 -9.92
CA ARG A 141 31.21 50.42 -10.75
C ARG A 141 31.59 51.69 -10.00
N LYS A 142 31.22 51.84 -8.73
CA LYS A 142 31.62 53.03 -7.94
C LYS A 142 33.14 53.15 -7.80
N LYS A 143 33.86 52.05 -7.62
CA LYS A 143 35.33 52.07 -7.50
C LYS A 143 36.04 52.45 -8.81
N SER A 144 35.51 52.09 -9.99
CA SER A 144 36.16 52.39 -11.27
C SER A 144 35.98 53.82 -11.78
N ILE A 145 35.15 54.64 -11.12
CA ILE A 145 34.96 56.08 -11.45
C ILE A 145 35.90 56.97 -10.62
N PHE A 146 36.62 56.40 -9.65
CA PHE A 146 37.60 57.08 -8.80
C PHE A 146 39.06 56.69 -9.14
N THR A 147 39.29 56.13 -10.33
CA THR A 147 40.60 55.92 -10.96
C THR A 147 40.65 56.71 -12.26
#